data_AF-A0A5J4QAI1-F1
#
_entry.id   AF-A0A5J4QAI1-F1
#
_cell.length_a   1.000
_cell.length_b   1.000
_cell.length_c   1.000
_cell.angle_alpha   90.00
_cell.angle_beta   90.00
_cell.angle_gamma   90.00
#
_symmetry.space_group_name_H-M   'P 1'
#
loop_
_entity.id
_entity.type
_entity.pdbx_description
1 polymer ?
#
loop_
_entity_poly.entity_id
_entity_poly.type
_entity_poly.pdbx_seq_one_letter_code
_entity_poly.pdbx_strand_id
1 'polypeptide(L)' 'MKILLIVTSSGDSFYCGNCFRDNLQANALRSAGHDVIVMPLYLPLKDKSFLADTPLFFPATSLYLSQKYFKKK' A
#
# COMPACT_ATOMS: atom_id res chain seq x y z
N MET A 1 -20.81 1.45 1.28
CA MET A 1 -20.30 0.36 0.39
C MET A 1 -18.95 -0.09 0.91
N LYS A 2 -18.54 -1.34 0.65
CA LYS A 2 -17.18 -1.82 0.97
C LYS A 2 -16.25 -1.57 -0.22
N ILE A 3 -15.12 -0.93 0.02
CA ILE A 3 -14.15 -0.52 -1.00
C ILE A 3 -12.76 -1.01 -0.58
N LEU A 4 -12.11 -1.78 -1.45
CA LEU A 4 -10.70 -2.14 -1.29
C LEU A 4 -9.86 -1.19 -2.13
N LEU A 5 -9.05 -0.37 -1.46
CA LEU A 5 -8.11 0.55 -2.11
C LEU A 5 -6.73 -0.12 -2.18
N ILE A 6 -6.36 -0.56 -3.37
CA ILE A 6 -5.06 -1.19 -3.64
C ILE A 6 -4.04 -0.07 -3.91
N VAL A 7 -3.08 0.08 -3.00
CA VAL A 7 -2.05 1.13 -3.09
C VAL A 7 -0.68 0.51 -3.30
N THR A 8 0.17 1.16 -4.09
CA THR A 8 1.52 0.67 -4.39
C THR A 8 2.57 1.05 -3.34
N SER A 9 2.19 1.81 -2.30
CA SER A 9 2.98 2.85 -1.60
C SER A 9 4.27 2.46 -0.84
N SER A 10 5.24 3.39 -0.83
CA SER A 10 6.49 3.41 -0.04
C SER A 10 6.56 4.55 1.02
N GLY A 11 5.45 4.84 1.72
CA GLY A 11 5.42 5.62 2.97
C GLY A 11 6.24 6.91 2.99
N ASP A 12 5.87 7.88 2.14
CA ASP A 12 6.49 9.22 2.01
C ASP A 12 8.03 9.25 1.81
N SER A 13 8.66 8.11 1.54
CA SER A 13 10.11 8.00 1.41
C SER A 13 10.61 8.53 0.07
N PHE A 14 9.86 8.30 -1.02
CA PHE A 14 10.14 8.81 -2.38
C PHE A 14 8.87 8.80 -3.27
N TYR A 15 8.84 9.70 -4.27
CA TYR A 15 7.84 9.94 -5.32
C TYR A 15 6.54 10.72 -4.99
N CYS A 16 6.60 12.03 -5.28
CA CYS A 16 5.65 12.91 -6.00
C CYS A 16 4.20 13.12 -5.53
N GLY A 17 3.75 12.52 -4.43
CA GLY A 17 2.41 12.80 -3.87
C GLY A 17 1.32 11.78 -4.24
N ASN A 18 1.70 10.63 -4.81
CA ASN A 18 0.76 9.50 -4.95
C ASN A 18 0.27 9.01 -3.58
N CYS A 19 1.17 8.82 -2.61
CA CYS A 19 0.81 8.42 -1.24
C CYS A 19 -0.15 9.43 -0.59
N PHE A 20 0.13 10.72 -0.78
CA PHE A 20 -0.72 11.80 -0.29
C PHE A 20 -2.11 11.79 -0.94
N ARG A 21 -2.18 11.65 -2.28
CA ARG A 21 -3.44 11.52 -3.01
C ARG A 21 -4.25 10.31 -2.53
N ASP A 22 -3.60 9.16 -2.37
CA ASP A 22 -4.26 7.93 -1.93
C ASP A 22 -4.80 8.08 -0.49
N ASN A 23 -4.07 8.79 0.38
CA ASN A 23 -4.54 9.16 1.73
C ASN A 23 -5.77 10.07 1.67
N LEU A 24 -5.72 11.16 0.90
CA LEU A 24 -6.85 12.06 0.72
C LEU A 24 -8.07 11.34 0.17
N GLN A 25 -7.89 10.45 -0.80
CA GLN A 25 -8.97 9.66 -1.38
C GLN A 25 -9.58 8.69 -0.37
N ALA A 26 -8.75 7.95 0.38
CA ALA A 26 -9.23 7.05 1.42
C ALA A 26 -10.04 7.82 2.49
N ASN A 27 -9.54 8.98 2.94
CA ASN A 27 -10.21 9.81 3.93
C ASN A 27 -11.52 10.41 3.41
N ALA A 28 -11.55 10.87 2.16
CA ALA A 28 -12.77 11.38 1.55
C ALA A 28 -13.85 10.30 1.43
N LEU A 29 -13.48 9.09 0.98
CA LEU A 29 -14.40 7.96 0.90
C LEU A 29 -14.92 7.52 2.28
N ARG A 30 -14.05 7.47 3.30
CA ARG A 30 -14.46 7.20 4.68
C ARG A 30 -15.43 8.26 5.20
N SER A 31 -15.13 9.54 4.94
CA SER A 31 -15.97 10.67 5.34
C SER A 31 -17.35 10.64 4.68
N ALA A 32 -17.45 10.06 3.47
CA ALA A 32 -18.71 9.83 2.79
C ALA A 32 -19.48 8.57 3.28
N GLY A 33 -19.00 7.89 4.33
CA GLY A 33 -19.68 6.74 4.95
C GLY A 33 -19.36 5.39 4.29
N HIS A 34 -18.29 5.30 3.49
CA HIS A 34 -17.83 4.03 2.93
C HIS A 34 -16.90 3.29 3.90
N ASP A 35 -16.99 1.96 3.88
CA ASP A 35 -16.05 1.07 4.57
C ASP A 35 -14.85 0.84 3.65
N VAL A 36 -13.74 1.52 3.93
CA VAL A 36 -12.55 1.56 3.07
C VAL A 36 -11.40 0.82 3.74
N ILE A 37 -10.92 -0.21 3.04
CA ILE A 37 -9.75 -1.00 3.41
C ILE A 37 -8.58 -0.59 2.51
N VAL A 38 -7.51 -0.08 3.12
CA VAL A 38 -6.26 0.29 2.45
C VAL A 38 -5.32 -0.91 2.46
N MET A 39 -5.06 -1.49 1.28
CA MET A 39 -4.18 -2.64 1.10
C MET A 39 -2.90 -2.26 0.35
N PRO A 40 -1.73 -2.26 1.01
CA PRO A 40 -0.45 -2.09 0.34
C PRO A 40 -0.11 -3.31 -0.50
N LEU A 41 0.12 -3.10 -1.80
CA LEU A 41 0.38 -4.16 -2.77
C LEU A 41 1.81 -4.67 -2.65
N TYR A 42 2.81 -3.86 -3.00
CA TYR A 42 4.19 -4.36 -3.12
C TYR A 42 5.31 -3.51 -2.51
N LEU A 43 5.01 -2.30 -2.04
CA LEU A 43 5.94 -1.54 -1.18
C LEU A 43 5.32 -1.36 0.22
N PRO A 44 6.16 -1.24 1.26
CA PRO A 44 5.68 -1.01 2.62
C PRO A 44 5.12 0.41 2.80
N LEU A 45 3.91 0.51 3.33
CA LEU A 45 3.35 1.78 3.81
C LEU A 45 3.76 1.99 5.27
N LYS A 46 4.70 2.91 5.52
CA LYS A 46 5.24 3.22 6.87
C LYS A 46 4.90 4.62 7.38
N ASP A 47 4.00 5.33 6.70
CA ASP A 47 3.62 6.68 7.09
C ASP A 47 2.68 6.68 8.32
N LYS A 48 2.81 7.68 9.19
CA LYS A 48 1.96 7.80 10.40
C LYS A 48 0.58 8.37 10.10
N SER A 49 0.46 9.22 9.09
CA SER A 49 -0.78 9.87 8.67
C SER A 49 -1.59 9.03 7.68
N PHE A 50 -0.95 8.03 7.04
CA PHE A 50 -1.59 7.10 6.14
C PHE A 50 -1.27 5.66 6.51
N LEU A 51 -2.18 5.04 7.27
CA LEU A 51 -2.03 3.68 7.79
C LEU A 51 -2.67 2.66 6.84
N ALA A 52 -2.00 1.52 6.68
CA ALA A 52 -2.55 0.35 6.02
C ALA A 52 -3.47 -0.40 6.97
N ASP A 53 -4.58 -0.93 6.44
CA ASP A 53 -5.50 -1.79 7.18
C ASP A 53 -5.13 -3.27 7.04
N THR A 54 -4.24 -3.60 6.10
CA THR A 54 -3.76 -4.96 5.86
C THR A 54 -2.23 -5.02 5.87
N PRO A 55 -1.65 -6.23 6.08
CA PRO A 55 -0.25 -6.46 5.78
C PRO A 55 0.08 -6.21 4.30
N LEU A 56 1.38 -6.11 4.00
CA LEU A 56 1.89 -6.08 2.62
C LEU A 56 1.47 -7.35 1.87
N PHE A 57 0.68 -7.19 0.81
CA PHE A 57 0.07 -8.33 0.13
C PHE A 57 1.05 -9.14 -0.73
N PHE A 58 1.90 -8.45 -1.50
CA PHE A 58 2.81 -9.04 -2.47
C PHE A 58 4.20 -8.38 -2.40
N PRO A 59 5.14 -8.88 -1.59
CA PRO A 59 6.46 -8.28 -1.42
C PRO A 59 7.33 -8.48 -2.67
N ALA A 60 7.05 -7.75 -3.75
CA ALA A 60 7.62 -7.97 -5.08
C ALA A 60 9.15 -7.87 -5.08
N THR A 61 9.73 -6.94 -4.33
CA THR A 61 11.18 -6.79 -4.21
C THR A 61 11.80 -8.04 -3.59
N SER A 62 11.28 -8.51 -2.46
CA SER A 62 11.75 -9.72 -1.79
C SER A 62 11.57 -10.96 -2.67
N LEU A 63 10.43 -11.06 -3.36
CA LEU A 63 10.16 -12.16 -4.28
C LEU A 63 11.12 -12.17 -5.46
N TYR A 64 11.33 -11.02 -6.12
CA TYR A 64 12.26 -10.89 -7.24
C TYR A 64 13.69 -11.26 -6.83
N LEU A 65 14.17 -10.74 -5.70
CA LEU A 65 15.50 -11.07 -5.18
C LEU A 65 15.61 -12.57 -4.86
N SER A 66 14.56 -13.17 -4.28
CA SER A 66 14.49 -14.61 -4.02
C SER A 66 14.59 -15.43 -5.31
N GLN A 67 13.82 -15.06 -6.34
CA GLN A 67 13.84 -15.75 -7.64
C GLN A 67 15.16 -15.58 -8.39
N LYS A 68 15.81 -14.43 -8.26
CA LYS A 68 17.05 -14.12 -8.97
C LYS A 68 18.27 -14.76 -8.32
N TYR A 69 18.34 -14.77 -6.99
CA TYR A 69 19.55 -15.13 -6.26
C TYR A 69 19.42 -16.37 -5.37
N PHE A 70 18.21 -16.76 -4.98
CA PHE A 70 17.98 -17.82 -3.98
C PHE A 70 17.19 -19.01 -4.52
N LYS A 71 17.33 -19.33 -5.83
CA LYS A 71 16.74 -20.55 -6.39
C LYS A 71 17.22 -21.77 -5.60
N LYS A 72 16.30 -22.50 -4.97
CA LYS A 72 16.56 -23.86 -4.49
C LYS A 72 16.93 -24.69 -5.72
N LYS A 73 18.09 -25.37 -5.65
CA LYS A 73 18.39 -26.48 -6.56
C LYS A 73 17.31 -27.56 -6.44
#